data_AF-A0A936TD63-F1
#
_entry.id   AF-A0A936TD63-F1
#
_cell.length_a   1.000
_cell.length_b   1.000
_cell.length_c   1.000
_cell.angle_alpha   90.00
_cell.angle_beta   90.00
_cell.angle_gamma   90.00
#
_symmetry.space_group_name_H-M   'P 1'
#
loop_
_entity.id
_entity.type
_entity.pdbx_description
1 polymer ?
#
loop_
_entity_poly.entity_id
_entity_poly.type
_entity_poly.pdbx_seq_one_letter_code
_entity_poly.pdbx_strand_id
1 'polypeptide(L)'
;MGPSGEIAALAVGFGHLVPEDTIAVERRVETASGNLTYQFPLAGLASWLCLKSDAIMRRDKAKDAYDVVWTLDALGPAAASDRVASSPLVAGDSAGELEAQLTLLVADQFRDIDSVGPTQYATFLEGDAGESERRHALGTVSEFARALAERGVI
;
A
#
# COMPACT_ATOMS: atom_id res chain seq x y z
N MET A 1 3.22 6.37 20.78
CA MET A 1 3.10 7.80 21.11
C MET A 1 4.43 8.26 21.70
N GLY A 2 5.06 9.28 21.12
CA GLY A 2 6.23 9.92 21.69
C GLY A 2 5.84 10.90 22.81
N PRO A 3 6.76 11.22 23.73
CA PRO A 3 6.49 11.94 24.98
C PRO A 3 6.07 13.42 24.83
N SER A 4 6.09 13.99 23.62
CA SER A 4 5.69 15.39 23.37
C SER A 4 4.31 15.56 22.73
N GLY A 5 3.56 14.49 22.43
CA GLY A 5 2.29 14.62 21.72
C GLY A 5 2.42 15.12 20.27
N GLU A 6 3.64 15.34 19.78
CA GLU A 6 3.91 15.56 18.37
C GLU A 6 3.72 14.23 17.66
N ILE A 7 2.74 14.21 16.76
CA ILE A 7 2.67 13.20 15.71
C ILE A 7 4.03 13.26 15.03
N ALA A 8 4.83 12.21 15.19
CA ALA A 8 6.01 12.00 14.35
C ALA A 8 5.48 11.72 12.94
N ALA A 9 5.13 12.79 12.24
CA ALA A 9 4.84 12.74 10.83
C ALA A 9 6.15 12.33 10.17
N LEU A 10 6.23 11.07 9.75
CA LEU A 10 7.03 10.76 8.58
C LEU A 10 6.51 11.70 7.50
N ALA A 11 7.30 12.70 7.11
CA ALA A 11 6.96 13.65 6.05
C ALA A 11 6.98 12.90 4.70
N VAL A 12 5.96 12.08 4.48
CA VAL A 12 5.60 11.46 3.20
C VAL A 12 4.37 12.19 2.68
N GLY A 13 4.28 12.39 1.36
CA GLY A 13 3.31 13.31 0.76
C GLY A 13 1.84 13.03 1.12
N PHE A 14 1.53 11.78 1.48
CA PHE A 14 0.18 11.29 1.77
C PHE A 14 0.00 10.83 3.23
N GLY A 15 0.89 11.28 4.13
CA GLY A 15 0.83 10.90 5.55
C GLY A 15 -0.47 11.34 6.25
N HIS A 16 -1.14 12.39 5.74
CA HIS A 16 -2.42 12.88 6.26
C HIS A 16 -3.61 11.95 5.97
N LEU A 17 -3.47 11.01 5.03
CA LEU A 17 -4.53 10.01 4.76
C LEU A 17 -4.60 8.92 5.85
N VAL A 18 -3.49 8.68 6.56
CA VAL A 18 -3.39 7.56 7.52
C VAL A 18 -4.35 7.69 8.71
N PRO A 19 -4.48 8.87 9.37
CA PRO A 19 -5.42 9.02 10.48
C PRO A 19 -6.88 8.70 10.11
N GLU A 20 -7.30 9.00 8.88
CA GLU A 20 -8.66 8.74 8.37
C GLU A 20 -8.90 7.26 8.03
N ASP A 21 -7.83 6.51 7.74
CA ASP A 21 -7.87 5.10 7.32
C ASP A 21 -7.30 4.14 8.40
N THR A 22 -7.16 4.60 9.65
CA THR A 22 -6.55 3.78 10.71
C THR A 22 -7.48 2.64 11.15
N ILE A 23 -6.96 1.41 11.16
CA ILE A 23 -7.61 0.23 11.72
C ILE A 23 -7.01 -0.12 13.09
N ALA A 24 -7.86 -0.47 14.06
CA ALA A 24 -7.41 -0.92 15.37
C ALA A 24 -7.36 -2.46 15.41
N VAL A 25 -6.18 -3.01 15.71
CA VAL A 25 -5.96 -4.45 15.80
C VAL A 25 -5.55 -4.83 17.21
N GLU A 26 -6.41 -5.58 17.91
CA GLU A 26 -6.10 -6.06 19.25
C GLU A 26 -5.20 -7.30 19.21
N ARG A 27 -4.14 -7.29 20.02
CA ARG A 27 -3.25 -8.44 20.22
C ARG A 27 -2.89 -8.61 21.69
N ARG A 28 -2.71 -9.87 22.08
CA ARG A 28 -2.04 -10.22 23.33
C ARG A 28 -0.53 -10.19 23.10
N VAL A 29 0.18 -9.40 23.87
CA VAL A 29 1.64 -9.25 23.77
C VAL A 29 2.32 -9.55 25.09
N GLU A 30 3.48 -10.17 25.00
CA GLU A 30 4.36 -10.41 26.13
C GLU A 30 5.23 -9.16 26.39
N THR A 31 5.41 -8.83 27.66
CA THR A 31 6.28 -7.74 28.12
C THR A 31 7.24 -8.26 29.18
N ALA A 32 8.22 -7.44 29.55
CA ALA A 32 9.14 -7.75 30.64
C ALA A 32 8.45 -8.03 31.99
N SER A 33 7.18 -7.62 32.17
CA SER A 33 6.42 -7.81 33.42
C SER A 33 5.17 -8.68 33.24
N GLY A 34 5.09 -9.45 32.14
CA GLY A 34 3.97 -10.35 31.85
C GLY A 34 3.17 -9.93 30.62
N ASN A 35 1.98 -10.52 30.46
CA ASN A 35 1.17 -10.36 29.24
C ASN A 35 0.15 -9.23 29.36
N LEU A 36 0.04 -8.41 28.32
CA LEU A 36 -1.00 -7.38 28.20
C LEU A 36 -1.74 -7.48 26.87
N THR A 37 -2.98 -7.00 26.85
CA THR A 37 -3.75 -6.82 25.63
C THR A 37 -3.57 -5.39 25.16
N TYR A 38 -3.18 -5.19 23.91
CA TYR A 38 -2.92 -3.88 23.33
C TYR A 38 -3.65 -3.73 22.00
N GLN A 39 -4.21 -2.55 21.76
CA GLN A 39 -4.80 -2.16 20.49
C GLN A 39 -3.75 -1.42 19.66
N PHE A 40 -3.30 -2.06 18.58
CA PHE A 40 -2.35 -1.49 17.63
C PHE A 40 -3.11 -0.67 16.59
N PRO A 41 -2.90 0.66 16.52
CA PRO A 41 -3.37 1.44 15.39
C PRO A 41 -2.46 1.14 14.18
N LEU A 42 -3.05 0.65 13.10
CA LEU A 42 -2.36 0.36 11.85
C LEU A 42 -2.97 1.21 10.73
N ALA A 43 -2.14 1.64 9.78
CA ALA A 43 -2.65 2.21 8.55
C ALA A 43 -3.51 1.17 7.81
N GLY A 44 -4.67 1.59 7.32
CA GLY A 44 -5.47 0.80 6.40
C GLY A 44 -4.76 0.64 5.05
N LEU A 45 -5.26 -0.30 4.25
CA LEU A 45 -4.62 -0.66 3.00
C LEU A 45 -4.64 0.49 1.98
N ALA A 46 -5.71 1.30 1.97
CA ALA A 46 -5.89 2.38 1.01
C ALA A 46 -4.85 3.50 1.21
N SER A 47 -4.73 4.01 2.43
CA SER A 47 -3.71 5.00 2.80
C SER A 47 -2.29 4.46 2.63
N TRP A 48 -2.05 3.20 3.00
CA TRP A 48 -0.74 2.57 2.85
C TRP A 48 -0.32 2.44 1.38
N LEU A 49 -1.23 2.08 0.47
CA LEU A 49 -0.95 2.04 -0.97
C LEU A 49 -0.62 3.43 -1.52
N CYS A 50 -1.29 4.49 -1.06
CA CYS A 50 -0.95 5.87 -1.43
C CYS A 50 0.48 6.23 -1.00
N LEU A 51 0.86 5.88 0.23
CA LEU A 51 2.23 6.07 0.73
C LEU A 51 3.27 5.31 -0.11
N LYS A 52 2.94 4.10 -0.56
CA LYS A 52 3.82 3.30 -1.42
C LYS A 52 3.92 3.85 -2.84
N SER A 53 2.81 4.31 -3.41
CA SER A 53 2.79 5.00 -4.71
C SER A 53 3.73 6.21 -4.71
N ASP A 54 3.64 7.07 -3.69
CA ASP A 54 4.55 8.23 -3.54
C ASP A 54 6.01 7.81 -3.31
N ALA A 55 6.23 6.76 -2.53
CA ALA A 55 7.57 6.25 -2.26
C ALA A 55 8.26 5.71 -3.53
N ILE A 56 7.54 4.98 -4.39
CA ILE A 56 8.06 4.48 -5.67
C ILE A 56 8.55 5.64 -6.55
N MET A 57 7.84 6.78 -6.56
CA MET A 57 8.26 7.95 -7.33
C MET A 57 9.46 8.69 -6.74
N ARG A 58 9.47 8.86 -5.42
CA ARG A 58 10.40 9.80 -4.75
C ARG A 58 11.67 9.14 -4.26
N ARG A 59 11.67 7.81 -4.10
CA ARG A 59 12.78 7.08 -3.48
C ARG A 59 13.39 6.14 -4.49
N ASP A 60 14.72 6.21 -4.59
CA ASP A 60 15.52 5.25 -5.34
C ASP A 60 15.71 3.96 -4.51
N LYS A 61 14.61 3.25 -4.25
CA LYS A 61 14.57 2.00 -3.47
C LYS A 61 13.56 1.02 -4.06
N ALA A 62 14.10 -0.07 -4.62
CA ALA A 62 13.33 -1.17 -5.21
C ALA A 62 12.33 -1.87 -4.26
N LYS A 63 12.52 -1.74 -2.95
CA LYS A 63 11.71 -2.41 -1.93
C LYS A 63 10.23 -1.98 -1.94
N ASP A 64 9.92 -0.73 -2.30
CA ASP A 64 8.55 -0.24 -2.20
C ASP A 64 7.61 -0.94 -3.22
N ALA A 65 8.09 -1.21 -4.43
CA ALA A 65 7.36 -2.03 -5.40
C ALA A 65 7.20 -3.49 -4.93
N TYR A 66 8.23 -4.06 -4.29
CA TYR A 66 8.13 -5.38 -3.67
C TYR A 66 7.04 -5.45 -2.59
N ASP A 67 7.04 -4.49 -1.66
CA ASP A 67 6.06 -4.46 -0.57
C ASP A 67 4.62 -4.41 -1.13
N VAL A 68 4.37 -3.61 -2.18
CA VAL A 68 3.06 -3.54 -2.86
C VAL A 68 2.65 -4.89 -3.42
N VAL A 69 3.48 -5.48 -4.30
CA VAL A 69 3.14 -6.76 -4.96
C VAL A 69 2.97 -7.87 -3.93
N TRP A 70 3.90 -7.98 -2.97
CA TRP A 70 3.83 -8.99 -1.91
C TRP A 70 2.54 -8.88 -1.09
N THR A 71 2.14 -7.66 -0.74
CA THR A 71 0.91 -7.43 0.05
C THR A 71 -0.33 -7.78 -0.75
N LEU A 72 -0.42 -7.36 -2.01
CA LEU A 72 -1.56 -7.66 -2.87
C LEU A 72 -1.68 -9.17 -3.15
N ASP A 73 -0.56 -9.84 -3.40
CA ASP A 73 -0.50 -11.29 -3.62
C ASP A 73 -0.90 -12.06 -2.36
N ALA A 74 -0.32 -11.74 -1.20
CA ALA A 74 -0.61 -12.41 0.06
C ALA A 74 -2.07 -12.24 0.51
N LEU A 75 -2.70 -11.13 0.17
CA LEU A 75 -4.12 -10.88 0.45
C LEU A 75 -5.05 -11.49 -0.61
N GLY A 76 -4.57 -11.67 -1.83
CA GLY A 76 -5.38 -11.87 -3.03
C GLY A 76 -5.89 -10.52 -3.59
N PRO A 77 -5.68 -10.21 -4.88
CA PRO A 77 -6.05 -8.92 -5.48
C PRO A 77 -7.51 -8.50 -5.27
N ALA A 78 -8.46 -9.45 -5.34
CA ALA A 78 -9.87 -9.17 -5.11
C ALA A 78 -10.15 -8.75 -3.66
N ALA A 79 -9.61 -9.47 -2.67
CA ALA A 79 -9.80 -9.16 -1.26
C ALA A 79 -9.03 -7.90 -0.83
N ALA A 80 -7.89 -7.61 -1.47
CA ALA A 80 -7.22 -6.32 -1.33
C ALA A 80 -8.11 -5.17 -1.84
N SER A 81 -8.76 -5.36 -2.98
CA SER A 81 -9.69 -4.37 -3.54
C SER A 81 -10.92 -4.16 -2.66
N ASP A 82 -11.47 -5.22 -2.05
CA ASP A 82 -12.55 -5.10 -1.06
C ASP A 82 -12.14 -4.26 0.15
N ARG A 83 -10.91 -4.48 0.65
CA ARG A 83 -10.40 -3.69 1.77
C ARG A 83 -10.25 -2.22 1.41
N VAL A 84 -9.74 -1.91 0.21
CA VAL A 84 -9.65 -0.53 -0.28
C VAL A 84 -11.04 0.08 -0.44
N ALA A 85 -11.98 -0.62 -1.08
CA ALA A 85 -13.35 -0.14 -1.28
C ALA A 85 -14.11 0.09 0.04
N SER A 86 -13.75 -0.64 1.10
CA SER A 86 -14.31 -0.45 2.46
C SER A 86 -13.67 0.69 3.25
N SER A 87 -12.60 1.30 2.74
CA SER A 87 -11.88 2.38 3.43
C SER A 87 -12.78 3.62 3.56
N PRO A 88 -12.75 4.32 4.71
CA PRO A 88 -13.41 5.62 4.87
C PRO A 88 -12.96 6.65 3.82
N LEU A 89 -11.74 6.51 3.29
CA LEU A 89 -11.18 7.41 2.29
C LEU A 89 -11.96 7.40 0.96
N VAL A 90 -12.64 6.30 0.62
CA VAL A 90 -13.37 6.17 -0.66
C VAL A 90 -14.61 7.07 -0.72
N ALA A 91 -15.23 7.36 0.42
CA ALA A 91 -16.44 8.19 0.51
C ALA A 91 -16.21 9.53 1.21
N GLY A 92 -14.99 9.81 1.64
CA GLY A 92 -14.63 11.02 2.38
C GLY A 92 -14.11 12.15 1.50
N ASP A 93 -13.72 13.25 2.14
CA ASP A 93 -13.14 14.43 1.47
C ASP A 93 -11.83 14.10 0.72
N SER A 94 -11.15 13.04 1.14
CA SER A 94 -9.91 12.52 0.57
C SER A 94 -10.10 11.61 -0.66
N ALA A 95 -11.34 11.35 -1.10
CA ALA A 95 -11.63 10.38 -2.17
C ALA A 95 -10.92 10.69 -3.49
N GLY A 96 -10.89 11.96 -3.91
CA GLY A 96 -10.21 12.35 -5.15
C GLY A 96 -8.68 12.19 -5.09
N GLU A 97 -8.08 12.37 -3.92
CA GLU A 97 -6.64 12.16 -3.73
C GLU A 97 -6.29 10.67 -3.72
N LEU A 98 -7.12 9.85 -3.06
CA LEU A 98 -7.03 8.40 -3.09
C LEU A 98 -7.11 7.87 -4.53
N GLU A 99 -8.16 8.25 -5.26
CA GLU A 99 -8.38 7.83 -6.65
C GLU A 99 -7.18 8.19 -7.53
N ALA A 100 -6.68 9.44 -7.43
CA ALA A 100 -5.54 9.89 -8.19
C ALA A 100 -4.27 9.08 -7.89
N GLN A 101 -4.01 8.76 -6.62
CA GLN A 101 -2.83 7.98 -6.23
C GLN A 101 -2.91 6.51 -6.62
N LEU A 102 -4.09 5.89 -6.48
CA LEU A 102 -4.30 4.51 -6.92
C LEU A 102 -4.23 4.41 -8.45
N THR A 103 -4.80 5.39 -9.16
CA THR A 103 -4.70 5.48 -10.62
C THR A 103 -3.24 5.61 -11.05
N LEU A 104 -2.45 6.46 -10.39
CA LEU A 104 -1.02 6.59 -10.68
C LEU A 104 -0.27 5.27 -10.47
N LEU A 105 -0.56 4.56 -9.37
CA LEU A 105 0.04 3.26 -9.10
C LEU A 105 -0.25 2.25 -10.23
N VAL A 106 -1.51 2.11 -10.62
CA VAL A 106 -1.90 1.04 -11.57
C VAL A 106 -1.75 1.42 -13.05
N ALA A 107 -1.96 2.68 -13.41
CA ALA A 107 -1.99 3.14 -14.79
C ALA A 107 -0.68 3.82 -15.24
N ASP A 108 0.28 4.05 -14.33
CA ASP A 108 1.60 4.59 -14.66
C ASP A 108 2.71 3.69 -14.11
N GLN A 109 2.78 3.50 -12.79
CA GLN A 109 3.91 2.80 -12.17
C GLN A 109 3.95 1.31 -12.52
N PHE A 110 2.78 0.69 -12.73
CA PHE A 110 2.61 -0.71 -13.14
C PHE A 110 1.85 -0.84 -14.47
N ARG A 111 2.00 0.13 -15.39
CA ARG A 111 1.28 0.14 -16.68
C ARG A 111 1.63 -1.07 -17.55
N ASP A 112 2.91 -1.36 -17.68
CA ASP A 112 3.45 -2.39 -18.56
C ASP A 112 4.68 -3.07 -17.94
N ILE A 113 5.20 -4.08 -18.63
CA ILE A 113 6.30 -4.91 -18.12
C ILE A 113 7.61 -4.11 -17.91
N ASP A 114 7.79 -2.99 -18.61
CA ASP A 114 9.00 -2.16 -18.57
C ASP A 114 8.83 -0.95 -17.65
N SER A 115 7.66 -0.81 -17.02
CA SER A 115 7.37 0.25 -16.07
C SER A 115 8.22 0.14 -14.78
N VAL A 116 8.29 1.24 -14.03
CA VAL A 116 9.14 1.33 -12.83
C VAL A 116 8.79 0.27 -11.78
N GLY A 117 7.51 -0.02 -11.57
CA GLY A 117 7.01 -0.96 -10.57
C GLY A 117 7.50 -2.39 -10.81
N PRO A 118 7.18 -3.04 -11.95
CA PRO A 118 7.68 -4.38 -12.26
C PRO A 118 9.21 -4.47 -12.25
N THR A 119 9.90 -3.46 -12.79
CA THR A 119 11.37 -3.41 -12.81
C THR A 119 11.97 -3.35 -11.41
N GLN A 120 11.43 -2.49 -10.54
CA GLN A 120 11.85 -2.40 -9.14
C GLN A 120 11.55 -3.70 -8.37
N TYR A 121 10.36 -4.29 -8.58
CA TYR A 121 10.01 -5.57 -7.97
C TYR A 121 11.04 -6.66 -8.30
N ALA A 122 11.35 -6.84 -9.58
CA ALA A 122 12.30 -7.86 -10.03
C ALA A 122 13.72 -7.58 -9.51
N THR A 123 14.15 -6.31 -9.55
CA THR A 123 15.45 -5.88 -9.01
C THR A 123 15.61 -6.21 -7.52
N PHE A 124 14.54 -6.06 -6.75
CA PHE A 124 14.58 -6.36 -5.31
C PHE A 124 14.73 -7.87 -5.04
N LEU A 125 14.13 -8.74 -5.86
CA LEU A 125 14.17 -10.18 -5.66
C LEU A 125 15.51 -10.82 -6.05
N GLU A 126 16.07 -10.45 -7.20
CA GLU A 126 17.18 -11.21 -7.80
C GLU A 126 18.43 -10.36 -8.07
N GLY A 127 18.43 -9.07 -7.75
CA GLY A 127 19.53 -8.16 -8.07
C GLY A 127 19.68 -7.84 -9.56
N ASP A 128 19.08 -8.65 -10.44
CA ASP A 128 18.89 -8.42 -11.87
C ASP A 128 17.42 -8.68 -12.24
N ALA A 129 16.86 -7.91 -13.17
CA ALA A 129 15.41 -7.90 -13.38
C ALA A 129 14.98 -9.07 -14.29
N GLY A 130 14.62 -10.21 -13.70
CA GLY A 130 14.04 -11.35 -14.40
C GLY A 130 12.68 -11.04 -15.02
N GLU A 131 12.45 -11.52 -16.24
CA GLU A 131 11.21 -11.25 -16.99
C GLU A 131 9.98 -11.94 -16.36
N SER A 132 10.20 -13.07 -15.68
CA SER A 132 9.15 -13.81 -14.95
C SER A 132 8.58 -12.97 -13.80
N GLU A 133 9.47 -12.37 -13.02
CA GLU A 133 9.17 -11.56 -11.83
C GLU A 133 8.44 -10.29 -12.25
N ARG A 134 8.86 -9.65 -13.35
CA ARG A 134 8.16 -8.50 -13.93
C ARG A 134 6.74 -8.85 -14.38
N ARG A 135 6.55 -10.00 -15.06
CA ARG A 135 5.21 -10.46 -15.45
C ARG A 135 4.32 -10.75 -14.25
N HIS A 136 4.86 -11.37 -13.21
CA HIS A 136 4.12 -11.65 -11.98
C HIS A 136 3.65 -10.34 -11.33
N ALA A 137 4.56 -9.38 -11.13
CA ALA A 137 4.23 -8.07 -10.57
C ALA A 137 3.13 -7.34 -11.36
N LEU A 138 3.28 -7.29 -12.69
CA LEU A 138 2.28 -6.68 -13.58
C LEU A 138 0.93 -7.39 -13.47
N GLY A 139 0.91 -8.73 -13.46
CA GLY A 139 -0.31 -9.52 -13.33
C GLY A 139 -1.06 -9.24 -12.03
N THR A 140 -0.36 -9.28 -10.90
CA THR A 140 -0.93 -9.04 -9.56
C THR A 140 -1.57 -7.64 -9.47
N VAL A 141 -0.86 -6.60 -9.93
CA VAL A 141 -1.37 -5.22 -9.87
C VAL A 141 -2.50 -5.00 -10.90
N SER A 142 -2.44 -5.63 -12.07
CA SER A 142 -3.50 -5.55 -13.08
C SER A 142 -4.81 -6.19 -12.61
N GLU A 143 -4.74 -7.34 -11.93
CA GLU A 143 -5.91 -7.98 -11.34
C GLU A 143 -6.53 -7.13 -10.23
N PHE A 144 -5.68 -6.50 -9.41
CA PHE A 144 -6.11 -5.54 -8.39
C PHE A 144 -6.78 -4.32 -9.03
N ALA A 145 -6.19 -3.75 -10.07
CA ALA A 145 -6.73 -2.59 -10.78
C ALA A 145 -8.12 -2.89 -11.37
N ARG A 146 -8.28 -4.05 -12.04
CA ARG A 146 -9.57 -4.50 -12.56
C ARG A 146 -10.62 -4.62 -11.45
N ALA A 147 -10.24 -5.22 -10.33
CA ALA A 147 -11.13 -5.41 -9.18
C ALA A 147 -11.51 -4.08 -8.51
N LEU A 148 -10.61 -3.08 -8.45
CA LEU A 148 -10.95 -1.73 -7.98
C LEU A 148 -11.94 -1.03 -8.91
N ALA A 149 -11.74 -1.14 -10.23
CA ALA A 149 -12.65 -0.54 -11.21
C ALA A 149 -14.06 -1.14 -11.13
N GLU A 150 -14.17 -2.46 -10.93
CA GLU A 150 -15.45 -3.14 -10.70
C GLU A 150 -16.18 -2.65 -9.43
N ARG A 151 -15.44 -2.10 -8.46
CA ARG A 151 -15.96 -1.52 -7.21
C ARG A 151 -16.22 -0.02 -7.32
N GLY A 152 -15.89 0.61 -8.46
CA GLY A 152 -16.04 2.04 -8.69
C GLY A 152 -15.10 2.91 -7.84
N VAL A 153 -13.93 2.39 -7.47
CA VAL A 153 -12.90 3.16 -6.73
C VAL A 153 -12.00 3.95 -7.67
N ILE A 154 -11.76 3.42 -8.88
CA ILE A 154 -11.02 4.04 -9.99
C ILE A 154 -11.73 3.75 -11.31
#